data_AF-A0A2V9V6F3-F1
#
_entry.id   AF-A0A2V9V6F3-F1
#
_cell.length_a   1.000
_cell.length_b   1.000
_cell.length_c   1.000
_cell.angle_alpha   90.00
_cell.angle_beta   90.00
_cell.angle_gamma   90.00
#
_symmetry.space_group_name_H-M   'P 1'
#
loop_
_entity.id
_entity.type
_entity.pdbx_description
1 polymer ?
#
loop_
_entity_poly.entity_id
_entity_poly.type
_entity_poly.pdbx_seq_one_letter_code
_entity_poly.pdbx_strand_id
1 'polypeptide(L)'
;MKVLALALLFSLPIPKLAPPDRPLVETATKHAHKKGGRWYMAANGHAVYCYGPVMYVTESQGSLQRVATFCQNDQAMVPLKD
;
A
#
# COMPACT_ATOMS: atom_id res chain seq x y z
N MET A 1 -46.81 -3.35 -31.38
CA MET A 1 -45.95 -4.25 -30.57
C MET A 1 -44.50 -3.79 -30.72
N LYS A 2 -44.02 -2.89 -29.86
CA LYS A 2 -42.67 -2.28 -29.97
C LYS A 2 -42.22 -1.59 -28.66
N VAL A 3 -43.17 -1.31 -27.76
CA VAL A 3 -42.93 -0.64 -26.48
C VAL A 3 -42.36 -1.59 -25.42
N LEU A 4 -42.74 -2.88 -25.45
CA LEU A 4 -42.25 -3.90 -24.52
C LEU A 4 -40.74 -4.17 -24.63
N ALA A 5 -40.15 -3.96 -25.82
CA ALA A 5 -38.73 -4.18 -26.02
C ALA A 5 -37.84 -3.12 -25.33
N LEU A 6 -38.33 -1.88 -25.17
CA LEU A 6 -37.56 -0.82 -24.49
C LEU A 6 -37.53 -1.00 -22.96
N ALA A 7 -38.60 -1.54 -22.37
CA ALA A 7 -38.66 -1.76 -20.93
C ALA A 7 -37.60 -2.77 -20.45
N LEU A 8 -37.24 -3.74 -21.28
CA LEU A 8 -36.23 -4.77 -20.97
C LEU A 8 -34.80 -4.22 -20.89
N LEU A 9 -34.52 -3.09 -21.55
CA LEU A 9 -33.18 -2.48 -21.51
C LEU A 9 -32.91 -1.76 -20.18
N PHE A 10 -33.95 -1.31 -19.48
CA PHE A 10 -33.82 -0.65 -18.17
C PHE A 10 -33.73 -1.62 -16.98
N SER A 11 -34.00 -2.91 -17.19
CA SER A 11 -33.85 -3.94 -16.15
C SER A 11 -32.44 -4.53 -16.06
N LEU A 12 -31.49 -4.08 -16.88
CA LEU A 12 -30.12 -4.59 -16.85
C LEU A 12 -29.36 -4.03 -15.63
N PRO A 13 -28.87 -4.87 -14.72
CA PRO A 13 -28.09 -4.43 -13.58
C PRO A 13 -26.78 -3.79 -14.04
N ILE A 14 -26.48 -2.60 -13.53
CA ILE A 14 -25.23 -1.88 -13.82
C ILE A 14 -24.07 -2.68 -13.21
N PRO A 15 -23.11 -3.19 -14.01
CA PRO A 15 -21.95 -3.87 -13.47
C PRO A 15 -21.09 -2.86 -12.70
N LYS A 16 -21.00 -3.06 -11.39
CA LYS A 16 -20.06 -2.30 -10.56
C LYS A 16 -18.66 -2.80 -10.90
N LEU A 17 -17.84 -1.95 -11.52
CA LEU A 17 -16.43 -2.27 -11.73
C LEU A 17 -15.78 -2.45 -10.35
N ALA A 18 -15.28 -3.66 -10.08
CA ALA A 18 -14.48 -3.91 -8.90
C ALA A 18 -13.22 -3.01 -8.96
N PRO A 19 -12.83 -2.38 -7.84
CA PRO A 19 -11.54 -1.72 -7.75
C PRO A 19 -10.43 -2.70 -8.16
N PRO A 20 -9.38 -2.24 -8.85
CA PRO A 20 -8.26 -3.11 -9.19
C PRO A 20 -7.67 -3.70 -7.92
N ASP A 21 -7.52 -5.04 -7.89
CA ASP A 21 -6.77 -5.74 -6.86
C ASP A 21 -5.37 -5.14 -6.81
N ARG A 22 -5.10 -4.36 -5.76
CA ARG A 22 -3.74 -3.95 -5.45
C ARG A 22 -3.03 -5.23 -5.00
N PRO A 23 -1.97 -5.68 -5.69
CA PRO A 23 -1.24 -6.84 -5.21
C PRO A 23 -0.72 -6.50 -3.80
N LEU A 24 -1.14 -7.27 -2.80
CA LEU A 24 -0.42 -7.36 -1.54
C LEU A 24 0.99 -7.80 -1.91
N VAL A 25 1.95 -6.88 -1.80
CA VAL A 25 3.36 -7.17 -2.08
C VAL A 25 3.81 -8.16 -1.01
N GLU A 26 3.67 -9.45 -1.33
CA GLU A 26 4.12 -10.56 -0.52
C GLU A 26 5.63 -10.71 -0.68
N THR A 27 6.40 -9.83 -0.03
CA THR A 27 7.84 -10.03 0.15
C THR A 27 8.36 -9.53 1.50
N ALA A 28 7.58 -9.59 2.58
CA ALA A 28 8.13 -9.26 3.90
C ALA A 28 9.11 -10.32 4.43
N THR A 29 8.97 -11.58 4.03
CA THR A 29 9.69 -12.70 4.66
C THR A 29 10.98 -13.11 3.96
N LYS A 30 11.25 -12.63 2.73
CA LYS A 30 12.45 -13.03 1.96
C LYS A 30 13.60 -12.00 1.96
N HIS A 31 13.41 -10.82 2.56
CA HIS A 31 14.42 -9.76 2.53
C HIS A 31 15.38 -9.74 3.74
N ALA A 32 15.14 -10.57 4.77
CA ALA A 32 16.04 -10.68 5.92
C ALA A 32 17.46 -11.18 5.57
N HIS A 33 17.68 -11.71 4.35
CA HIS A 33 18.95 -12.34 3.95
C HIS A 33 19.75 -11.63 2.84
N LYS A 34 19.33 -10.45 2.33
CA LYS A 34 20.08 -9.77 1.25
C LYS A 34 20.82 -8.52 1.75
N LYS A 35 22.08 -8.73 2.16
CA LYS A 35 23.19 -7.75 2.22
C LYS A 35 22.85 -6.34 2.78
N GLY A 36 22.70 -6.26 4.11
CA GLY A 36 22.84 -5.03 4.89
C GLY A 36 21.60 -4.11 4.90
N GLY A 37 21.20 -3.69 6.10
CA GLY A 37 20.24 -2.60 6.32
C GLY A 37 20.93 -1.26 6.58
N ARG A 38 20.12 -0.21 6.69
CA ARG A 38 20.54 1.16 7.02
C ARG A 38 19.85 1.64 8.29
N TRP A 39 20.54 2.49 9.04
CA TRP A 39 19.95 3.23 10.15
C TRP A 39 19.17 4.44 9.63
N TYR A 40 17.99 4.65 10.20
CA TYR A 40 17.12 5.78 9.92
C TYR A 40 16.66 6.43 11.21
N MET A 41 16.32 7.72 11.15
CA MET A 41 15.61 8.40 12.24
C MET A 41 14.11 8.23 12.01
N ALA A 42 13.42 7.54 12.92
CA ALA A 42 11.98 7.41 12.87
C ALA A 42 11.29 8.74 13.23
N ALA A 43 10.06 8.93 12.75
CA ALA A 43 9.29 10.16 12.99
C ALA A 43 9.06 10.45 14.49
N ASN A 44 9.03 9.43 15.33
CA ASN A 44 8.93 9.53 16.78
C ASN A 44 10.29 9.74 17.49
N GLY A 45 11.38 9.92 16.74
CA GLY A 45 12.67 10.36 17.26
C GLY A 45 13.66 9.28 17.73
N HIS A 46 13.41 7.99 17.49
CA HIS A 46 14.40 6.93 17.74
C HIS A 46 15.08 6.46 16.45
N ALA A 47 16.28 5.91 16.58
CA ALA A 47 16.99 5.28 15.46
C ALA A 47 16.45 3.87 15.22
N VAL A 48 16.18 3.54 13.96
CA VAL A 48 15.67 2.23 13.53
C VAL A 48 16.53 1.66 12.41
N TYR A 49 16.82 0.36 12.47
CA TYR A 49 17.57 -0.34 11.43
C TYR A 49 16.61 -1.06 10.48
N CYS A 50 16.67 -0.75 9.18
CA CYS A 50 15.78 -1.32 8.17
C CYS A 50 16.54 -1.88 6.98
N TYR A 51 16.03 -2.99 6.46
CA TYR A 51 16.62 -3.77 5.36
C TYR A 51 15.93 -3.50 4.01
N GLY A 52 14.71 -2.96 4.04
CA GLY A 52 13.92 -2.66 2.86
C GLY A 52 14.19 -1.29 2.24
N PRO A 53 13.60 -1.01 1.07
CA PRO A 53 13.63 0.31 0.47
C PRO A 53 12.90 1.35 1.32
N VAL A 54 13.22 2.63 1.05
CA VAL A 54 12.43 3.77 1.52
C VAL A 54 11.47 4.15 0.40
N MET A 55 10.20 4.37 0.74
CA MET A 55 9.16 4.74 -0.21
C MET A 55 8.27 5.85 0.36
N TYR A 56 7.50 6.50 -0.50
CA TYR A 56 6.46 7.43 -0.09
C TYR A 56 5.11 6.72 -0.13
N VAL A 57 4.35 6.83 0.95
CA VAL A 57 2.97 6.34 1.04
C VAL A 57 2.01 7.52 1.17
N THR A 58 0.83 7.38 0.57
CA THR A 58 -0.23 8.39 0.70
C THR A 58 -0.92 8.22 2.05
N GLU A 59 -0.95 9.28 2.83
CA GLU A 59 -1.66 9.34 4.10
C GLU A 59 -3.15 9.61 3.88
N SER A 60 -3.97 9.39 4.91
CA SER A 60 -5.43 9.61 4.86
C SER A 60 -5.82 11.04 4.45
N GLN A 61 -4.98 12.03 4.74
CA GLN A 61 -5.19 13.43 4.39
C GLN A 61 -4.61 13.83 3.02
N GLY A 62 -4.08 12.86 2.26
CA GLY A 62 -3.48 13.10 0.93
C GLY A 62 -2.03 13.59 0.95
N SER A 63 -1.43 13.77 2.13
CA SER A 63 0.01 13.99 2.30
C SER A 63 0.81 12.76 1.85
N LEU A 64 2.06 12.99 1.41
CA LEU A 64 3.02 11.92 1.17
C LEU A 64 3.90 11.75 2.41
N GLN A 65 3.89 10.56 2.99
CA GLN A 65 4.72 10.21 4.13
C GLN A 65 5.87 9.31 3.68
N ARG A 66 7.09 9.66 4.08
CA ARG A 66 8.29 8.87 3.80
C ARG A 66 8.43 7.74 4.82
N VAL A 67 8.49 6.49 4.36
CA VAL A 67 8.56 5.29 5.21
C VAL A 67 9.72 4.39 4.80
N ALA A 68 10.42 3.81 5.78
CA ALA A 68 11.30 2.67 5.56
C ALA A 68 10.52 1.37 5.71
N THR A 69 10.83 0.38 4.88
CA THR A 69 10.18 -0.94 4.90
C THR A 69 11.10 -2.00 5.49
N PHE A 70 10.50 -3.06 6.06
CA PHE A 70 11.20 -4.22 6.61
C PHE A 70 12.28 -3.81 7.64
N CYS A 71 11.84 -3.39 8.83
CA CYS A 71 12.69 -2.93 9.92
C CYS A 71 12.88 -4.00 11.01
N GLN A 72 13.89 -3.83 11.87
CA GLN A 72 14.06 -4.69 13.07
C GLN A 72 12.79 -4.70 13.93
N ASN A 73 12.63 -5.72 14.76
CA ASN A 73 11.44 -5.95 15.60
C ASN A 73 10.15 -6.17 14.80
N ASP A 74 10.26 -6.80 13.63
CA ASP A 74 9.13 -7.17 12.76
C ASP A 74 8.25 -5.99 12.34
N GLN A 75 8.81 -4.78 12.32
CA GLN A 75 8.11 -3.59 11.86
C GLN A 75 8.11 -3.55 10.32
N ALA A 76 6.96 -3.80 9.71
CA ALA A 76 6.82 -3.84 8.26
C ALA A 76 7.05 -2.46 7.59
N MET A 77 6.59 -1.39 8.23
CA MET A 77 6.80 -0.01 7.79
C MET A 77 7.05 0.91 8.99
N VAL A 78 8.06 1.76 8.90
CA VAL A 78 8.39 2.76 9.92
C VAL A 78 8.43 4.15 9.27
N PRO A 79 7.58 5.09 9.71
CA PRO A 79 7.65 6.48 9.30
C PRO A 79 9.00 7.08 9.63
N LEU A 80 9.61 7.75 8.66
CA LEU A 80 10.87 8.43 8.84
C LEU A 80 10.64 9.90 9.16
N LYS A 81 11.58 10.47 9.93
CA LYS A 81 11.72 11.90 10.03
C LYS A 81 12.25 12.42 8.68
N ASP A 82 11.69 13.53 8.21
CA ASP A 82 12.15 14.25 7.02
C ASP A 82 13.57 14.81 7.20
#